data_AF-A0A914WE38-F1
#
_entry.id   AF-A0A914WE38-F1
#
_cell.length_a   1.000
_cell.length_b   1.000
_cell.length_c   1.000
_cell.angle_alpha   90.00
_cell.angle_beta   90.00
_cell.angle_gamma   90.00
#
_symmetry.space_group_name_H-M   'P 1'
#
loop_
_entity.id
_entity.type
_entity.pdbx_description
1 polymer ?
#
loop_
_entity_poly.entity_id
_entity_poly.type
_entity_poly.pdbx_seq_one_letter_code
_entity_poly.pdbx_strand_id
1 'polypeptide(L)'
;MMSIGSLLVGGLLGIASLCAFFLNIFVLIVMIKGGFLASGSNVMYLMAFNLLVSDTFQLSVHLLYQAPVAVLQEDIHPPVDIDLSRVGGFISLWMWNNGGIMLTLLSLNRLVQICYPEFAWMFNRNKTMLLCATVWPCCLLLTIISQYILPCCEFVVSYSVYSYAYRAVPNTTNYSLKFVDTPSNFLCTVAVLINYSVVKVAILSF
;
A
#
# COMPACT_ATOMS: atom_id res chain seq x y z
N MET A 1 -3.48 26.51 -16.16
CA MET A 1 -3.34 26.26 -17.61
C MET A 1 -2.78 24.86 -17.78
N MET A 2 -3.50 23.98 -18.47
CA MET A 2 -3.02 22.62 -18.77
C MET A 2 -1.76 22.70 -19.63
N SER A 3 -0.69 22.03 -19.20
CA SER A 3 0.55 21.92 -19.96
C SER A 3 0.59 20.60 -20.72
N ILE A 4 1.34 20.54 -21.82
CA ILE A 4 1.54 19.26 -22.53
C ILE A 4 2.18 18.22 -21.60
N GLY A 5 3.09 18.65 -20.71
CA GLY A 5 3.70 17.79 -19.71
C GLY A 5 2.69 17.20 -18.72
N SER A 6 1.74 18.00 -18.23
CA SER A 6 0.72 17.53 -17.30
C SER A 6 -0.26 16.56 -17.94
N LEU A 7 -0.61 16.78 -19.20
CA LEU A 7 -1.43 15.85 -19.98
C LEU A 7 -0.72 14.50 -20.17
N LEU A 8 0.57 14.51 -20.51
CA LEU A 8 1.35 13.29 -20.70
C LEU A 8 1.51 12.51 -19.39
N VAL A 9 1.96 13.17 -18.32
CA VAL A 9 2.19 12.50 -17.03
C VAL A 9 0.88 12.02 -16.42
N GLY A 10 -0.15 12.86 -16.38
CA GLY A 10 -1.47 12.50 -15.88
C GLY A 10 -2.15 11.40 -16.71
N GLY A 11 -2.02 11.46 -18.04
CA GLY A 11 -2.52 10.43 -18.95
C GLY A 11 -1.83 9.09 -18.77
N LEU A 12 -0.50 9.07 -18.66
CA LEU A 12 0.28 7.85 -18.39
C LEU A 12 -0.08 7.25 -17.03
N LEU A 13 -0.18 8.07 -15.99
CA LEU A 13 -0.64 7.65 -14.66
C LEU A 13 -2.04 7.03 -14.75
N GLY A 14 -2.97 7.70 -15.42
CA GLY A 14 -4.34 7.22 -15.59
C GLY A 14 -4.42 5.87 -16.31
N ILE A 15 -3.71 5.71 -17.43
CA ILE A 15 -3.68 4.45 -18.19
C ILE A 15 -3.05 3.33 -17.35
N ALA A 16 -1.91 3.60 -16.69
CA ALA A 16 -1.23 2.62 -15.85
C ALA A 16 -2.12 2.18 -14.68
N SER A 17 -2.74 3.12 -13.97
CA SER A 17 -3.65 2.84 -12.87
C SER A 17 -4.90 2.09 -13.33
N LEU A 18 -5.46 2.42 -14.50
CA LEU A 18 -6.60 1.71 -15.08
C LEU A 18 -6.27 0.26 -15.38
N CYS A 19 -5.16 -0.01 -16.07
CA CYS A 19 -4.71 -1.36 -16.37
C CYS A 19 -4.44 -2.16 -15.09
N ALA A 20 -3.71 -1.58 -14.14
CA ALA A 20 -3.41 -2.21 -12.86
C ALA A 20 -4.67 -2.49 -12.04
N PHE A 21 -5.66 -1.59 -12.05
CA PHE A 21 -6.92 -1.75 -11.34
C PHE A 21 -7.71 -2.95 -11.89
N PHE A 22 -7.88 -3.04 -13.21
CA PHE A 22 -8.58 -4.18 -13.81
C PHE A 22 -7.86 -5.50 -13.60
N LEU A 23 -6.52 -5.52 -13.67
CA LEU A 23 -5.73 -6.71 -13.37
C LEU A 23 -5.93 -7.16 -11.93
N ASN A 24 -5.89 -6.25 -10.95
CA ASN A 24 -6.15 -6.56 -9.55
C ASN A 24 -7.55 -7.13 -9.32
N ILE A 25 -8.59 -6.48 -9.85
CA ILE A 25 -9.97 -6.97 -9.77
C ILE A 25 -10.12 -8.34 -10.41
N PHE A 26 -9.51 -8.56 -11.59
CA PHE A 26 -9.52 -9.86 -12.26
C PHE A 26 -8.90 -10.96 -11.39
N VAL A 27 -7.71 -10.72 -10.82
CA VAL A 27 -7.04 -11.69 -9.94
C VAL A 27 -7.88 -11.95 -8.68
N LEU A 28 -8.47 -10.92 -8.06
CA LEU A 28 -9.37 -11.09 -6.91
C LEU A 28 -10.57 -11.98 -7.24
N ILE A 29 -11.22 -11.78 -8.40
CA ILE A 29 -12.33 -12.62 -8.86
C ILE A 29 -11.86 -14.06 -9.06
N VAL A 30 -10.69 -14.27 -9.67
CA VAL A 30 -10.10 -15.60 -9.88
C VAL A 30 -9.79 -16.28 -8.54
N MET A 31 -9.26 -15.56 -7.56
CA MET A 31 -8.95 -16.11 -6.24
C MET A 31 -10.21 -16.57 -5.49
N ILE A 32 -11.28 -15.79 -5.56
CA ILE A 32 -12.57 -16.11 -4.94
C ILE A 32 -13.23 -17.29 -5.66
N LYS A 33 -13.41 -17.20 -6.99
CA LYS A 33 -14.09 -18.24 -7.78
C LYS A 33 -13.29 -19.54 -7.89
N GLY A 34 -11.97 -19.44 -7.91
CA GLY A 34 -11.07 -20.59 -7.98
C GLY A 34 -10.88 -21.32 -6.64
N GLY A 35 -11.52 -20.87 -5.56
CA GLY A 35 -11.41 -21.53 -4.25
C GLY A 35 -10.03 -21.39 -3.59
N PHE A 36 -9.19 -20.46 -4.03
CA PHE A 36 -7.86 -20.23 -3.46
C PHE A 36 -7.92 -19.71 -2.01
N LEU A 37 -9.09 -19.27 -1.56
CA LEU A 37 -9.38 -18.87 -0.19
C LEU A 37 -10.07 -19.96 0.64
N ALA A 38 -10.26 -21.18 0.12
CA ALA A 38 -10.87 -22.28 0.87
C ALA A 38 -10.00 -22.73 2.06
N SER A 39 -10.59 -23.46 3.01
CA SER A 39 -9.93 -23.88 4.26
C SER A 39 -8.69 -24.75 4.05
N GLY A 40 -8.66 -25.53 2.96
CA GLY A 40 -7.51 -26.37 2.58
C GLY A 40 -6.43 -25.66 1.73
N SER A 41 -6.66 -24.41 1.33
CA SER A 41 -5.75 -23.68 0.45
C SER A 41 -4.57 -23.07 1.23
N ASN A 42 -3.43 -22.93 0.54
CA ASN A 42 -2.21 -22.39 1.14
C ASN A 42 -2.46 -20.99 1.72
N VAL A 43 -1.99 -20.76 2.95
CA VAL A 43 -2.13 -19.49 3.69
C VAL A 43 -1.55 -18.29 2.94
N MET A 44 -0.62 -18.53 2.00
CA MET A 44 -0.09 -17.50 1.13
C MET A 44 -1.18 -16.79 0.32
N TYR A 45 -2.19 -17.53 -0.16
CA TYR A 45 -3.29 -16.94 -0.92
C TYR A 45 -4.12 -15.97 -0.08
N LEU A 46 -4.23 -16.21 1.22
CA LEU A 46 -4.92 -15.29 2.13
C LEU A 46 -4.14 -13.97 2.28
N MET A 47 -2.82 -14.06 2.45
CA MET A 47 -1.96 -12.87 2.53
C MET A 47 -1.95 -12.08 1.21
N ALA A 48 -1.84 -12.78 0.08
CA ALA A 48 -1.88 -12.17 -1.24
C ALA A 48 -3.24 -11.51 -1.52
N PHE A 49 -4.34 -12.13 -1.10
CA PHE A 49 -5.67 -11.54 -1.22
C PHE A 49 -5.77 -10.21 -0.45
N ASN A 50 -5.28 -10.17 0.79
CA ASN A 50 -5.28 -8.96 1.60
C ASN A 50 -4.46 -7.83 0.93
N LEU A 51 -3.28 -8.16 0.40
CA LEU A 51 -2.44 -7.24 -0.37
C LEU A 51 -3.17 -6.70 -1.61
N LEU A 52 -3.77 -7.57 -2.44
CA LEU A 52 -4.50 -7.17 -3.65
C LEU A 52 -5.72 -6.30 -3.34
N VAL A 53 -6.42 -6.55 -2.23
CA VAL A 53 -7.51 -5.68 -1.76
C VAL A 53 -6.97 -4.30 -1.42
N SER A 54 -5.85 -4.22 -0.70
CA SER A 54 -5.21 -2.95 -0.36
C SER A 54 -4.76 -2.16 -1.60
N ASP A 55 -4.10 -2.84 -2.54
CA ASP A 55 -3.68 -2.27 -3.83
C ASP A 55 -4.89 -1.77 -4.64
N THR A 56 -6.02 -2.49 -4.63
CA THR A 56 -7.24 -2.10 -5.33
C THR A 56 -7.80 -0.77 -4.80
N PHE A 57 -7.83 -0.59 -3.48
CA PHE A 57 -8.28 0.68 -2.87
C PHE A 57 -7.31 1.82 -3.19
N GLN A 58 -6.01 1.57 -3.12
CA GLN A 58 -5.00 2.57 -3.47
C GLN A 58 -5.08 2.97 -4.96
N LEU A 59 -5.22 2.01 -5.85
CA LEU A 59 -5.39 2.24 -7.30
C LEU A 59 -6.69 2.98 -7.63
N SER A 60 -7.76 2.76 -6.85
CA SER A 60 -9.00 3.53 -6.98
C SER A 60 -8.76 5.02 -6.75
N VAL A 61 -7.97 5.38 -5.74
CA VAL A 61 -7.60 6.78 -5.49
C VAL A 61 -6.75 7.34 -6.63
N HIS A 62 -5.80 6.55 -7.15
CA HIS A 62 -4.96 7.01 -8.26
C HIS A 62 -5.79 7.26 -9.53
N LEU A 63 -6.71 6.35 -9.84
CA LEU A 63 -7.52 6.41 -11.05
C LEU A 63 -8.60 7.50 -10.98
N LEU A 64 -9.32 7.57 -9.86
CA LEU A 64 -10.50 8.44 -9.72
C LEU A 64 -10.13 9.88 -9.30
N TYR A 65 -8.97 10.07 -8.65
CA TYR A 65 -8.58 11.36 -8.11
C TYR A 65 -7.24 11.85 -8.64
N GLN A 66 -6.15 11.10 -8.45
CA GLN A 66 -4.80 11.58 -8.79
C GLN A 66 -4.60 11.82 -10.29
N ALA A 67 -5.02 10.89 -11.16
CA ALA A 67 -4.85 11.03 -12.59
C ALA A 67 -5.63 12.22 -13.17
N PRO A 68 -6.93 12.43 -12.85
CA PRO A 68 -7.64 13.63 -13.30
C PRO A 68 -7.05 14.94 -12.74
N VAL A 69 -6.70 14.98 -11.45
CA VAL A 69 -6.04 16.15 -10.81
C VAL A 69 -4.69 16.47 -11.48
N ALA A 70 -3.91 15.44 -11.83
CA ALA A 70 -2.66 15.59 -12.57
C ALA A 70 -2.86 16.15 -13.98
N VAL A 71 -3.91 15.74 -14.71
CA VAL A 71 -4.20 16.25 -16.06
C VAL A 71 -4.69 17.69 -16.02
N LEU A 72 -5.65 17.99 -15.12
CA LEU A 72 -6.30 19.29 -15.04
C LEU A 72 -5.43 20.36 -14.37
N GLN A 73 -4.42 19.95 -13.58
CA GLN A 73 -3.54 20.86 -12.80
C GLN A 73 -4.33 21.76 -11.84
N GLU A 74 -5.46 21.26 -11.38
CA GLU A 74 -6.36 21.91 -10.43
C GLU A 74 -7.03 20.84 -9.57
N ASP A 75 -7.43 21.22 -8.36
CA ASP A 75 -8.20 20.35 -7.50
C ASP A 75 -9.64 20.26 -8.03
N ILE A 76 -10.16 19.04 -8.21
CA ILE A 76 -11.49 18.78 -8.81
C ILE A 76 -12.63 19.42 -7.97
N HIS A 77 -12.39 19.68 -6.68
CA HIS A 77 -13.32 20.39 -5.81
C HIS A 77 -12.59 21.47 -5.01
N PRO A 78 -13.01 22.75 -5.07
CA PRO A 78 -12.50 23.77 -4.19
C PRO A 78 -12.85 23.42 -2.73
N PRO A 79 -11.98 23.76 -1.75
CA PRO A 79 -11.98 23.21 -0.38
C PRO A 79 -13.08 23.76 0.53
N VAL A 80 -14.28 24.03 0.01
CA VAL A 80 -15.34 24.71 0.76
C VAL A 80 -15.99 23.80 1.80
N ASP A 81 -16.10 22.47 1.53
CA ASP A 81 -16.77 21.53 2.44
C ASP A 81 -15.98 20.24 2.76
N ILE A 82 -15.37 19.58 1.76
CA ILE A 82 -14.58 18.35 1.96
C ILE A 82 -13.32 18.40 1.11
N ASP A 83 -12.15 18.40 1.74
CA ASP A 83 -10.86 18.30 1.05
C ASP A 83 -10.63 16.85 0.58
N LEU A 84 -11.05 16.55 -0.65
CA LEU A 84 -10.86 15.25 -1.29
C LEU A 84 -9.38 14.87 -1.43
N SER A 85 -8.47 15.84 -1.50
CA SER A 85 -7.03 15.57 -1.54
C SER A 85 -6.56 14.96 -0.22
N ARG A 86 -7.06 15.48 0.90
CA ARG A 86 -6.80 14.94 2.23
C ARG A 86 -7.40 13.55 2.42
N VAL A 87 -8.65 13.34 1.98
CA VAL A 87 -9.31 12.02 2.05
C VAL A 87 -8.57 10.99 1.20
N GLY A 88 -8.23 11.35 -0.04
CA GLY A 88 -7.46 10.50 -0.94
C GLY A 88 -6.08 10.18 -0.38
N GLY A 89 -5.40 11.16 0.20
CA GLY A 89 -4.13 10.98 0.91
C GLY A 89 -4.25 10.03 2.11
N PHE A 90 -5.28 10.19 2.94
CA PHE A 90 -5.55 9.29 4.08
C PHE A 90 -5.77 7.84 3.66
N ILE A 91 -6.66 7.60 2.70
CA ILE A 91 -6.92 6.25 2.18
C ILE A 91 -5.64 5.66 1.59
N SER A 92 -4.89 6.45 0.82
CA SER A 92 -3.65 6.00 0.19
C SER A 92 -2.58 5.63 1.22
N LEU A 93 -2.37 6.45 2.25
CA LEU A 93 -1.38 6.17 3.30
C LEU A 93 -1.77 4.95 4.15
N TRP A 94 -3.07 4.76 4.40
CA TRP A 94 -3.57 3.57 5.08
C TRP A 94 -3.32 2.30 4.29
N MET A 95 -3.64 2.31 2.99
CA MET A 95 -3.38 1.17 2.10
C MET A 95 -1.88 0.94 1.90
N TRP A 96 -1.08 2.00 1.77
CA TRP A 96 0.37 1.91 1.63
C TRP A 96 1.00 1.17 2.81
N ASN A 97 0.64 1.54 4.04
CA ASN A 97 1.14 0.89 5.25
C ASN A 97 0.71 -0.59 5.32
N ASN A 98 -0.54 -0.88 4.95
CA ASN A 98 -1.04 -2.25 4.89
C ASN A 98 -0.25 -3.08 3.88
N GLY A 99 -0.09 -2.59 2.65
CA GLY A 99 0.68 -3.25 1.60
C GLY A 99 2.13 -3.53 2.00
N GLY A 100 2.81 -2.56 2.62
CA GLY A 100 4.18 -2.74 3.11
C GLY A 100 4.32 -3.84 4.17
N ILE A 101 3.42 -3.85 5.16
CA ILE A 101 3.41 -4.87 6.22
C ILE A 101 3.03 -6.24 5.65
N MET A 102 2.02 -6.32 4.79
CA MET A 102 1.58 -7.57 4.18
C MET A 102 2.64 -8.18 3.26
N LEU A 103 3.36 -7.37 2.48
CA LEU A 103 4.47 -7.83 1.66
C LEU A 103 5.62 -8.38 2.52
N THR A 104 5.90 -7.71 3.64
CA THR A 104 6.89 -8.18 4.62
C THR A 104 6.49 -9.53 5.20
N LEU A 105 5.24 -9.69 5.64
CA LEU A 105 4.70 -10.94 6.16
C LEU A 105 4.72 -12.08 5.12
N LEU A 106 4.41 -11.76 3.87
CA LEU A 106 4.48 -12.71 2.76
C LEU A 106 5.91 -13.24 2.56
N SER A 107 6.90 -12.35 2.58
CA SER A 107 8.31 -12.71 2.47
C SER A 107 8.80 -13.55 3.66
N LEU A 108 8.35 -13.21 4.89
CA LEU A 108 8.64 -13.98 6.10
C LEU A 108 8.01 -15.37 6.06
N ASN A 109 6.77 -15.49 5.58
CA ASN A 109 6.13 -16.79 5.41
C ASN A 109 6.94 -17.68 4.45
N ARG A 110 7.43 -17.12 3.33
CA ARG A 110 8.28 -17.87 2.40
C ARG A 110 9.62 -18.27 3.02
N LEU A 111 10.24 -17.38 3.79
CA LEU A 111 11.48 -17.68 4.52
C LEU A 111 11.28 -18.84 5.48
N VAL A 112 10.26 -18.78 6.34
CA VAL A 112 9.99 -19.81 7.34
C VAL A 112 9.65 -21.15 6.68
N GLN A 113 8.77 -21.16 5.69
CA GLN A 113 8.35 -22.41 5.04
C GLN A 113 9.50 -23.13 4.31
N ILE A 114 10.47 -22.40 3.75
CA ILE A 114 11.56 -22.97 2.95
C ILE A 114 12.81 -23.22 3.79
N CYS A 115 13.25 -22.24 4.57
CA CYS A 115 14.53 -22.28 5.27
C CYS A 115 14.41 -22.85 6.69
N TYR A 116 13.23 -22.73 7.32
CA TYR A 116 13.01 -23.12 8.72
C TYR A 116 11.68 -23.87 8.90
N PRO A 117 11.52 -25.06 8.29
CA PRO A 117 10.26 -25.81 8.30
C PRO A 117 9.80 -26.16 9.73
N GLU A 118 10.72 -26.24 10.69
CA GLU A 118 10.44 -26.44 12.12
C GLU A 118 9.52 -25.36 12.71
N PHE A 119 9.53 -24.14 12.16
CA PHE A 119 8.68 -23.03 12.59
C PHE A 119 7.45 -22.81 11.69
N ALA A 120 7.18 -23.69 10.73
CA ALA A 120 6.04 -23.57 9.81
C ALA A 120 4.68 -23.49 10.53
N TRP A 121 4.57 -24.05 11.75
CA TRP A 121 3.39 -23.98 12.61
C TRP A 121 3.00 -22.56 13.06
N MET A 122 3.90 -21.58 12.91
CA MET A 122 3.61 -20.16 13.15
C MET A 122 2.60 -19.62 12.13
N PHE A 123 2.68 -20.07 10.88
CA PHE A 123 1.83 -19.66 9.77
C PHE A 123 0.66 -20.62 9.53
N ASN A 124 -0.05 -20.97 10.60
CA ASN A 124 -1.30 -21.70 10.48
C ASN A 124 -2.41 -20.79 9.93
N ARG A 125 -3.41 -21.37 9.27
CA ARG A 125 -4.50 -20.61 8.65
C ARG A 125 -5.24 -19.69 9.63
N ASN A 126 -5.62 -20.20 10.80
CA ASN A 126 -6.32 -19.41 11.81
C ASN A 126 -5.48 -18.23 12.33
N LYS A 127 -4.18 -18.48 12.57
CA LYS A 127 -3.24 -17.44 12.99
C LYS A 127 -3.02 -16.40 11.88
N THR A 128 -2.92 -16.86 10.63
CA THR A 128 -2.75 -15.97 9.47
C THR A 128 -3.98 -15.12 9.22
N MET A 129 -5.19 -15.68 9.37
CA MET A 129 -6.45 -14.91 9.32
C MET A 129 -6.50 -13.86 10.41
N LEU A 130 -6.18 -14.24 11.65
CA LEU A 130 -6.11 -13.29 12.77
C LEU A 130 -5.09 -12.19 12.49
N LEU A 131 -3.90 -12.54 12.04
CA LEU A 131 -2.84 -11.61 11.73
C LEU A 131 -3.25 -10.65 10.60
N CYS A 132 -3.81 -11.15 9.50
CA CYS A 132 -4.38 -10.33 8.43
C CYS A 132 -5.46 -9.37 8.96
N ALA A 133 -6.37 -9.86 9.81
CA ALA A 133 -7.42 -9.04 10.40
C ALA A 133 -6.88 -7.97 11.35
N THR A 134 -5.80 -8.24 12.09
CA THR A 134 -5.15 -7.27 12.99
C THR A 134 -4.32 -6.21 12.27
N VAL A 135 -3.76 -6.52 11.09
CA VAL A 135 -2.96 -5.56 10.32
C VAL A 135 -3.80 -4.36 9.90
N TRP A 136 -5.07 -4.56 9.50
CA TRP A 136 -5.97 -3.48 9.09
C TRP A 136 -6.13 -2.36 10.14
N PRO A 137 -6.59 -2.63 11.38
CA PRO A 137 -6.72 -1.62 12.40
C PRO A 137 -5.37 -1.08 12.88
N CYS A 138 -4.29 -1.88 12.91
CA CYS A 138 -2.96 -1.37 13.24
C CYS A 138 -2.46 -0.35 12.22
N CYS A 139 -2.63 -0.61 10.92
CA CYS A 139 -2.27 0.35 9.87
C CYS A 139 -3.17 1.59 9.89
N LEU A 140 -4.44 1.43 10.25
CA LEU A 140 -5.35 2.56 10.42
C LEU A 140 -4.87 3.46 11.56
N LEU A 141 -4.51 2.87 12.70
CA LEU A 141 -3.97 3.60 13.85
C LEU A 141 -2.67 4.31 13.50
N LEU A 142 -1.74 3.65 12.79
CA LEU A 142 -0.51 4.28 12.30
C LEU A 142 -0.79 5.46 11.39
N THR A 143 -1.79 5.34 10.51
CA THR A 143 -2.20 6.42 9.61
C THR A 143 -2.81 7.58 10.39
N ILE A 144 -3.63 7.29 11.40
CA ILE A 144 -4.20 8.33 12.29
C ILE A 144 -3.09 9.05 13.06
N ILE A 145 -2.12 8.31 13.60
CA ILE A 145 -0.96 8.88 14.28
C ILE A 145 -0.17 9.78 13.32
N SER A 146 0.09 9.28 12.12
CA SER A 146 0.87 9.98 11.09
C SER A 146 0.18 11.26 10.61
N GLN A 147 -1.15 11.24 10.40
CA GLN A 147 -1.87 12.40 9.84
C GLN A 147 -2.44 13.38 10.86
N TYR A 148 -2.85 12.93 12.06
CA TYR A 148 -3.60 13.77 13.00
C TYR A 148 -2.89 14.00 14.33
N ILE A 149 -2.03 13.07 14.78
CA ILE A 149 -1.40 13.17 16.11
C ILE A 149 -0.02 13.81 16.01
N LEU A 150 0.80 13.41 15.03
CA LEU A 150 2.12 13.99 14.82
C LEU A 150 1.97 15.36 14.13
N PRO A 151 2.27 16.46 14.83
CA PRO A 151 1.93 17.80 14.36
C PRO A 151 2.95 18.24 13.32
N CYS A 152 2.55 18.43 12.06
CA CYS A 152 3.23 19.33 11.09
C CYS A 152 2.82 19.15 9.63
N CYS A 153 2.30 17.99 9.23
CA CYS A 153 2.23 17.63 7.80
C CYS A 153 1.04 16.76 7.44
N GLU A 154 0.15 17.28 6.59
CA GLU A 154 -0.94 16.49 6.01
C GLU A 154 -0.44 15.78 4.75
N PHE A 155 -0.62 14.47 4.68
CA PHE A 155 -0.32 13.70 3.47
C PHE A 155 -1.47 13.88 2.48
N VAL A 156 -1.17 14.54 1.37
CA VAL A 156 -2.15 14.98 0.37
C VAL A 156 -1.72 14.54 -1.03
N VAL A 157 -2.67 14.41 -1.93
CA VAL A 157 -2.40 14.19 -3.35
C VAL A 157 -2.17 15.55 -4.00
N SER A 158 -0.99 15.75 -4.60
CA SER A 158 -0.61 17.06 -5.15
C SER A 158 -0.30 16.98 -6.64
N TYR A 159 -1.01 17.78 -7.44
CA TYR A 159 -0.76 17.90 -8.88
C TYR A 159 0.59 18.56 -9.21
N SER A 160 1.18 19.32 -8.27
CA SER A 160 2.45 20.03 -8.50
C SER A 160 3.65 19.09 -8.62
N VAL A 161 3.59 17.95 -7.91
CA VAL A 161 4.63 16.90 -7.93
C VAL A 161 4.15 15.63 -8.62
N TYR A 162 2.95 15.62 -9.21
CA TYR A 162 2.31 14.47 -9.86
C TYR A 162 2.20 13.22 -8.96
N SER A 163 2.25 13.42 -7.65
CA SER A 163 2.37 12.36 -6.65
C SER A 163 1.84 12.83 -5.29
N TYR A 164 2.07 12.03 -4.27
CA TYR A 164 1.80 12.40 -2.90
C TYR A 164 2.83 13.40 -2.38
N ALA A 165 2.36 14.35 -1.60
CA ALA A 165 3.19 15.32 -0.93
C ALA A 165 2.73 15.51 0.52
N TYR A 166 3.67 15.90 1.38
CA TYR A 166 3.35 16.38 2.71
C TYR A 166 3.16 17.89 2.64
N ARG A 167 1.95 18.37 2.93
CA ARG A 167 1.68 19.80 3.07
C ARG A 167 2.28 20.26 4.40
N ALA A 168 3.51 20.76 4.35
CA ALA A 168 4.23 21.21 5.52
C ALA A 168 3.73 22.57 6.00
N VAL A 169 3.55 22.70 7.32
CA VAL A 169 3.36 24.01 7.95
C VAL A 169 4.73 24.71 8.01
N PRO A 170 4.86 25.97 7.54
CA PRO A 170 6.11 26.72 7.57
C PRO A 170 6.75 26.70 8.97
N ASN A 171 8.08 26.55 9.05
CA ASN A 171 8.88 26.47 10.29
C ASN A 171 8.59 25.28 11.21
N THR A 172 7.97 24.19 10.72
CA THR A 172 7.81 22.95 11.48
C THR A 172 8.49 21.76 10.81
N THR A 173 9.21 20.94 11.59
CA THR A 173 9.86 19.73 11.10
C THR A 173 8.83 18.65 10.81
N ASN A 174 8.95 17.92 9.68
CA ASN A 174 8.05 16.82 9.35
C ASN A 174 8.29 15.57 10.25
N TYR A 175 7.65 15.54 11.42
CA TYR A 175 7.76 14.43 12.38
C TYR A 175 7.14 13.13 11.86
N SER A 176 6.03 13.19 11.11
CA SER A 176 5.37 12.01 10.51
C SER A 176 6.31 11.30 9.54
N LEU A 177 6.88 12.04 8.58
CA LEU A 177 7.82 11.49 7.62
C LEU A 177 9.08 10.93 8.29
N LYS A 178 9.63 11.67 9.27
CA LYS A 178 10.91 11.31 9.91
C LYS A 178 10.79 10.10 10.84
N PHE A 179 9.71 9.99 11.63
CA PHE A 179 9.61 9.00 12.70
C PHE A 179 8.68 7.83 12.39
N VAL A 180 7.77 7.97 11.42
CA VAL A 180 6.80 6.92 11.08
C VAL A 180 7.04 6.40 9.67
N ASP A 181 6.85 7.24 8.66
CA ASP A 181 6.75 6.75 7.28
C ASP A 181 8.11 6.31 6.72
N THR A 182 9.17 7.10 6.93
CA THR A 182 10.52 6.72 6.46
C THR A 182 11.04 5.46 7.14
N PRO A 183 11.02 5.35 8.49
CA PRO A 183 11.46 4.13 9.16
C PRO A 183 10.63 2.91 8.77
N SER A 184 9.30 3.06 8.68
CA SER A 184 8.40 1.96 8.28
C SER A 184 8.72 1.45 6.87
N ASN A 185 8.85 2.35 5.90
CA ASN A 185 9.19 2.00 4.52
C ASN A 185 10.57 1.34 4.41
N PHE A 186 11.56 1.89 5.14
CA PHE A 186 12.90 1.33 5.18
C PHE A 186 12.89 -0.09 5.76
N LEU A 187 12.24 -0.29 6.90
CA LEU A 187 12.16 -1.59 7.57
C LEU A 187 11.45 -2.64 6.71
N CYS A 188 10.30 -2.29 6.11
CA CYS A 188 9.58 -3.20 5.23
C CYS A 188 10.43 -3.61 4.02
N THR A 189 11.07 -2.64 3.37
CA THR A 189 11.90 -2.88 2.19
C THR A 189 13.11 -3.76 2.51
N VAL A 190 13.85 -3.41 3.57
CA VAL A 190 15.04 -4.17 4.01
C VAL A 190 14.65 -5.57 4.44
N ALA A 191 13.57 -5.74 5.20
CA ALA A 191 13.11 -7.06 5.62
C ALA A 191 12.76 -7.94 4.41
N VAL A 192 12.01 -7.42 3.43
CA VAL A 192 11.66 -8.15 2.21
C VAL A 192 12.92 -8.56 1.42
N LEU A 193 13.88 -7.65 1.25
CA LEU A 193 15.13 -7.92 0.54
C LEU A 193 15.95 -9.01 1.22
N ILE A 194 16.12 -8.94 2.54
CA ILE A 194 16.85 -9.95 3.31
C ILE A 194 16.17 -11.30 3.19
N ASN A 195 14.85 -11.36 3.44
CA ASN A 195 14.09 -12.61 3.44
C ASN A 195 14.17 -13.33 2.08
N TYR A 196 13.95 -12.62 0.97
CA TYR A 196 14.04 -13.23 -0.36
C TYR A 196 15.46 -13.59 -0.77
N SER A 197 16.47 -12.83 -0.33
CA SER A 197 17.88 -13.17 -0.58
C SER A 197 18.25 -14.49 0.10
N VAL A 198 17.86 -14.67 1.37
CA VAL A 198 18.09 -15.92 2.11
C VAL A 198 17.35 -17.09 1.47
N VAL A 199 16.07 -16.91 1.11
CA VAL A 199 15.28 -17.94 0.40
C VAL A 199 15.97 -18.36 -0.90
N LYS A 200 16.46 -17.40 -1.70
CA LYS A 200 17.14 -17.70 -2.97
C LYS A 200 18.43 -18.50 -2.74
N VAL A 201 19.24 -18.13 -1.75
CA VAL A 201 20.47 -18.85 -1.40
C VAL A 201 20.15 -20.27 -0.92
N ALA A 202 19.12 -20.43 -0.08
CA ALA A 202 18.69 -21.73 0.40
C ALA A 202 18.26 -22.65 -0.76
N ILE A 203 17.46 -22.14 -1.71
CA ILE A 203 17.03 -22.91 -2.89
C ILE A 203 18.23 -23.34 -3.75
N LEU A 204 19.25 -22.50 -3.93
CA LEU A 204 20.45 -22.83 -4.71
C LEU A 204 21.40 -23.81 -4.00
N SER A 205 21.21 -24.03 -2.70
CA SER A 205 22.05 -24.93 -1.89
C SER A 205 21.52 -26.36 -1.84
N PHE A 206 20.32 -26.61 -2.40
CA PHE A 206 19.72 -27.92 -2.61
C PHE A 206 19.98 -28.40 -4.05
#